data_AF-U5S0Q1-F1
#
_entry.id   AF-U5S0Q1-F1
#
_cell.length_a   1.000
_cell.length_b   1.000
_cell.length_c   1.000
_cell.angle_alpha   90.00
_cell.angle_beta   90.00
_cell.angle_gamma   90.00
#
_symmetry.space_group_name_H-M   'P 1'
#
loop_
_entity.id
_entity.type
_entity.pdbx_description
1 polymer ?
#
loop_
_entity_poly.entity_id
_entity_poly.type
_entity_poly.pdbx_seq_one_letter_code
_entity_poly.pdbx_strand_id
1 'polypeptide(L)'
;TLSAQERYAMGIPGGSSGVWASPEQAQVLFDYMKKEFQGWDPGYAGLGDNRTTALFMATKFMRMGMWPGEINMGGKRVNVAQAISAAGGTATFTSFLGLRSSETLRPQDFGVPRWEGTPEENLLTLRQVVRFLGGCDVGAQEMDSDVFKLFHETSGGKQLVIEDVDEAAETATKLVIPAKAKYILQWTARQ
;
A
#
# COMPACT_ATOMS: atom_id res chain seq x y z
N THR A 1 -25.09 -0.18 -6.01
CA THR A 1 -23.97 -0.14 -6.97
C THR A 1 -23.76 -1.54 -7.48
N LEU A 2 -23.75 -1.77 -8.80
CA LEU A 2 -23.56 -3.10 -9.40
C LEU A 2 -22.11 -3.58 -9.22
N SER A 3 -21.92 -4.87 -8.96
CA SER A 3 -20.64 -5.56 -8.94
C SER A 3 -20.00 -5.63 -10.33
N ALA A 4 -18.69 -5.93 -10.38
CA ALA A 4 -17.96 -6.12 -11.62
C ALA A 4 -18.55 -7.25 -12.48
N GLN A 5 -18.99 -8.34 -11.84
CA GLN A 5 -19.64 -9.46 -12.52
C GLN A 5 -21.01 -9.09 -13.09
N GLU A 6 -21.82 -8.33 -12.35
CA GLU A 6 -23.13 -7.87 -12.82
C GLU A 6 -23.00 -6.92 -14.01
N ARG A 7 -22.01 -6.03 -14.01
CA ARG A 7 -21.71 -5.14 -15.15
C ARG A 7 -21.21 -5.92 -16.38
N TYR A 8 -20.30 -6.88 -16.16
CA TYR A 8 -19.80 -7.73 -17.24
C TYR A 8 -20.92 -8.53 -17.91
N ALA A 9 -21.86 -9.07 -17.12
CA ALA A 9 -23.03 -9.79 -17.63
C ALA A 9 -23.98 -8.91 -18.48
N MET A 10 -23.95 -7.59 -18.29
CA MET A 10 -24.69 -6.62 -19.10
C MET A 10 -23.93 -6.20 -20.38
N GLY A 11 -22.82 -6.88 -20.72
CA GLY A 11 -21.99 -6.55 -21.88
C GLY A 11 -21.09 -5.33 -21.68
N ILE A 12 -20.93 -4.86 -20.43
CA ILE A 12 -20.14 -3.68 -20.09
C ILE A 12 -19.01 -4.12 -19.14
N PRO A 13 -17.82 -4.46 -19.65
CA PRO A 13 -16.69 -4.80 -18.81
C PRO A 13 -16.28 -3.62 -17.91
N GLY A 14 -16.25 -3.81 -16.60
CA GLY A 14 -15.84 -2.73 -15.69
C GLY A 14 -16.30 -2.88 -14.24
N GLY A 15 -15.37 -2.76 -13.28
CA GLY A 15 -15.73 -2.83 -11.87
C GLY A 15 -14.87 -2.04 -10.89
N SER A 16 -13.58 -1.78 -11.18
CA SER A 16 -12.68 -1.19 -10.17
C SER A 16 -12.04 0.15 -10.55
N SER A 17 -12.11 0.57 -11.82
CA SER A 17 -11.42 1.78 -12.34
C SER A 17 -12.32 2.68 -13.18
N GLY A 18 -13.46 2.19 -13.67
CA GLY A 18 -14.37 2.89 -14.59
C GLY A 18 -15.61 3.49 -13.95
N VAL A 19 -15.57 3.87 -12.66
CA VAL A 19 -16.75 4.44 -11.97
C VAL A 19 -17.09 5.87 -12.46
N TRP A 20 -16.27 6.44 -13.34
CA TRP A 20 -16.37 7.84 -13.78
C TRP A 20 -17.16 8.04 -15.08
N ALA A 21 -17.58 6.97 -15.76
CA ALA A 21 -18.33 7.04 -17.01
C ALA A 21 -19.64 6.25 -16.91
N SER A 22 -20.73 6.80 -17.45
CA SER A 22 -21.97 6.06 -17.66
C SER A 22 -21.73 4.90 -18.64
N PRO A 23 -22.58 3.85 -18.65
CA PRO A 23 -22.56 2.80 -19.65
C PRO A 23 -22.40 3.31 -21.09
N GLU A 24 -23.13 4.36 -21.43
CA GLU A 24 -23.15 4.98 -22.75
C GLU A 24 -21.82 5.68 -23.04
N GLN A 25 -21.25 6.38 -22.06
CA GLN A 25 -19.94 7.01 -22.18
C GLN A 25 -18.81 5.97 -22.33
N ALA A 26 -18.91 4.83 -21.64
CA ALA A 26 -17.96 3.73 -21.79
C ALA A 26 -18.02 3.10 -23.19
N GLN A 27 -19.23 2.95 -23.75
CA GLN A 27 -19.41 2.38 -25.09
C GLN A 27 -18.77 3.26 -26.18
N VAL A 28 -18.93 4.58 -26.11
CA VAL A 28 -18.28 5.52 -27.05
C VAL A 28 -16.77 5.33 -27.06
N LEU A 29 -16.16 5.19 -25.89
CA LEU A 29 -14.72 4.92 -25.77
C LEU A 29 -14.37 3.56 -26.37
N PHE A 30 -15.13 2.51 -26.07
CA PHE A 30 -14.86 1.16 -26.60
C PHE A 30 -14.96 1.09 -28.12
N ASP A 31 -15.94 1.75 -28.72
CA ASP A 31 -16.11 1.82 -30.17
C ASP A 31 -14.93 2.54 -30.84
N TYR A 32 -14.48 3.65 -30.24
CA TYR A 32 -13.27 4.36 -30.68
C TYR A 32 -12.03 3.46 -30.58
N MET A 33 -11.83 2.78 -29.44
CA MET A 33 -10.67 1.91 -29.22
C MET A 33 -10.64 0.72 -30.19
N LYS A 34 -11.79 0.10 -30.47
CA LYS A 34 -11.89 -0.98 -31.47
C LYS A 34 -11.57 -0.51 -32.88
N LYS A 35 -11.95 0.72 -33.22
CA LYS A 35 -11.65 1.34 -34.51
C LYS A 35 -10.16 1.65 -34.65
N GLU A 36 -9.56 2.22 -33.62
CA GLU A 36 -8.17 2.67 -33.64
C GLU A 36 -7.16 1.52 -33.47
N PHE A 37 -7.49 0.54 -32.64
CA PHE A 37 -6.61 -0.57 -32.28
C PHE A 37 -7.22 -1.91 -32.73
N GLN A 38 -6.78 -2.38 -33.91
CA GLN A 38 -7.25 -3.66 -34.46
C GLN A 38 -6.94 -4.83 -33.50
N GLY A 39 -7.95 -5.63 -33.17
CA GLY A 39 -7.83 -6.76 -32.24
C GLY A 39 -7.87 -6.36 -30.76
N TRP A 40 -8.16 -5.10 -30.45
CA TRP A 40 -8.41 -4.65 -29.09
C TRP A 40 -9.80 -5.08 -28.61
N ASP A 41 -9.84 -5.76 -27.47
CA ASP A 41 -11.07 -6.09 -26.76
C ASP A 41 -11.03 -5.51 -25.34
N PRO A 42 -12.14 -4.92 -24.87
CA PRO A 42 -12.20 -4.32 -23.54
C PRO A 42 -11.92 -5.35 -22.46
N GLY A 43 -10.99 -5.03 -21.58
CA GLY A 43 -10.60 -5.90 -20.48
C GLY A 43 -11.75 -6.19 -19.52
N TYR A 44 -11.92 -7.44 -19.11
CA TYR A 44 -13.06 -7.92 -18.30
C TYR A 44 -13.32 -7.17 -16.98
N ALA A 45 -12.33 -6.46 -16.43
CA ALA A 45 -12.48 -5.64 -15.22
C ALA A 45 -12.51 -4.11 -15.49
N GLY A 46 -12.48 -3.71 -16.77
CA GLY A 46 -12.44 -2.31 -17.22
C GLY A 46 -11.06 -1.67 -17.13
N LEU A 47 -10.01 -2.43 -17.43
CA LEU A 47 -8.60 -2.01 -17.31
C LEU A 47 -7.84 -2.25 -18.62
N GLY A 48 -7.86 -1.27 -19.52
CA GLY A 48 -7.22 -1.42 -20.83
C GLY A 48 -7.82 -2.58 -21.63
N ASP A 49 -6.99 -3.31 -22.37
CA ASP A 49 -7.38 -4.52 -23.10
C ASP A 49 -7.37 -5.78 -22.22
N ASN A 50 -7.86 -6.90 -22.76
CA ASN A 50 -7.86 -8.19 -22.06
C ASN A 50 -6.46 -8.64 -21.60
N ARG A 51 -5.42 -8.42 -22.42
CA ARG A 51 -4.04 -8.79 -22.05
C ARG A 51 -3.53 -7.98 -20.87
N THR A 52 -3.74 -6.66 -20.91
CA THR A 52 -3.34 -5.74 -19.85
C THR A 52 -4.13 -5.99 -18.58
N THR A 53 -5.45 -6.23 -18.68
CA THR A 53 -6.26 -6.64 -17.53
C THR A 53 -5.73 -7.94 -16.92
N ALA A 54 -5.45 -8.97 -17.73
CA ALA A 54 -4.93 -10.24 -17.24
C ALA A 54 -3.58 -10.08 -16.53
N LEU A 55 -2.65 -9.32 -17.13
CA LEU A 55 -1.35 -9.02 -16.53
C LEU A 55 -1.51 -8.26 -15.21
N PHE A 56 -2.36 -7.22 -15.19
CA PHE A 56 -2.65 -6.46 -13.99
C PHE A 56 -3.22 -7.34 -12.88
N MET A 57 -4.14 -8.25 -13.21
CA MET A 57 -4.70 -9.19 -12.23
C MET A 57 -3.67 -10.21 -11.75
N ALA A 58 -2.76 -10.67 -12.61
CA ALA A 58 -1.66 -11.53 -12.20
C ALA A 58 -0.71 -10.82 -11.22
N THR A 59 -0.50 -9.51 -11.39
CA THR A 59 0.35 -8.71 -10.49
C THR A 59 -0.35 -8.26 -9.20
N LYS A 60 -1.63 -8.62 -8.98
CA LYS A 60 -2.38 -8.22 -7.76
C LYS A 60 -1.97 -8.97 -6.49
N PHE A 61 -1.00 -9.86 -6.52
CA PHE A 61 -0.55 -10.51 -5.29
C PHE A 61 -0.10 -9.45 -4.27
N MET A 62 -0.72 -9.41 -3.10
CA MET A 62 -0.46 -8.45 -2.01
C MET A 62 -0.70 -6.96 -2.35
N ARG A 63 -1.49 -6.66 -3.40
CA ARG A 63 -2.03 -5.34 -3.81
C ARG A 63 -1.61 -4.17 -2.91
N MET A 64 -0.57 -3.40 -3.24
CA MET A 64 -0.24 -2.12 -2.59
C MET A 64 -0.46 -2.08 -1.06
N GLY A 65 -0.11 -3.16 -0.34
CA GLY A 65 -0.29 -3.24 1.12
C GLY A 65 -1.54 -3.98 1.63
N MET A 66 -2.37 -4.58 0.77
CA MET A 66 -3.62 -5.25 1.16
C MET A 66 -3.51 -6.78 1.16
N TRP A 67 -4.18 -7.43 2.10
CA TRP A 67 -4.35 -8.87 2.08
C TRP A 67 -5.18 -9.32 0.86
N PRO A 68 -4.85 -10.47 0.25
CA PRO A 68 -5.74 -11.09 -0.74
C PRO A 68 -7.05 -11.49 -0.07
N GLY A 69 -8.15 -11.49 -0.83
CA GLY A 69 -9.42 -12.03 -0.35
C GLY A 69 -9.28 -13.54 -0.14
N GLU A 70 -9.12 -14.28 -1.24
CA GLU A 70 -8.82 -15.70 -1.23
C GLU A 70 -7.45 -15.99 -1.85
N ILE A 71 -6.77 -17.02 -1.36
CA ILE A 71 -5.55 -17.58 -1.96
C ILE A 71 -5.64 -19.11 -1.96
N ASN A 72 -5.06 -19.77 -2.97
CA ASN A 72 -4.91 -21.23 -2.96
C ASN A 72 -3.69 -21.61 -2.12
N MET A 73 -3.91 -22.37 -1.05
CA MET A 73 -2.87 -22.91 -0.18
C MET A 73 -3.20 -24.37 0.15
N GLY A 74 -2.24 -25.27 -0.07
CA GLY A 74 -2.41 -26.69 0.23
C GLY A 74 -3.62 -27.35 -0.47
N GLY A 75 -3.98 -26.87 -1.67
CA GLY A 75 -5.13 -27.38 -2.43
C GLY A 75 -6.50 -26.84 -2.01
N LYS A 76 -6.54 -25.87 -1.08
CA LYS A 76 -7.79 -25.22 -0.63
C LYS A 76 -7.74 -23.73 -0.92
N ARG A 77 -8.89 -23.14 -1.25
CA ARG A 77 -9.04 -21.68 -1.24
C ARG A 77 -9.28 -21.21 0.19
N VAL A 78 -8.33 -20.45 0.72
CA VAL A 78 -8.38 -19.87 2.07
C VAL A 78 -8.74 -18.40 1.96
N ASN A 79 -9.77 -17.96 2.68
CA ASN A 79 -10.12 -16.54 2.78
C ASN A 79 -9.21 -15.84 3.79
N VAL A 80 -8.08 -15.30 3.30
CA VAL A 80 -7.03 -14.69 4.13
C VAL A 80 -7.54 -13.42 4.79
N ALA A 81 -8.19 -12.52 4.03
CA ALA A 81 -8.71 -11.28 4.57
C ALA A 81 -9.69 -11.53 5.73
N GLN A 82 -10.61 -12.49 5.58
CA GLN A 82 -11.55 -12.85 6.65
C GLN A 82 -10.85 -13.47 7.85
N ALA A 83 -9.86 -14.34 7.64
CA ALA A 83 -9.10 -14.96 8.73
C ALA A 83 -8.33 -13.91 9.55
N ILE A 84 -7.69 -12.94 8.89
CA ILE A 84 -7.01 -11.83 9.55
C ILE A 84 -8.01 -10.94 10.32
N SER A 85 -9.13 -10.57 9.70
CA SER A 85 -10.16 -9.78 10.38
C SER A 85 -10.76 -10.50 11.59
N ALA A 86 -10.97 -11.81 11.50
CA ALA A 86 -11.46 -12.62 12.63
C ALA A 86 -10.47 -12.66 13.80
N ALA A 87 -9.17 -12.51 13.52
CA ALA A 87 -8.11 -12.40 14.53
C ALA A 87 -7.93 -10.96 15.05
N GLY A 88 -8.76 -10.00 14.63
CA GLY A 88 -8.68 -8.58 15.02
C GLY A 88 -7.71 -7.75 14.19
N GLY A 89 -7.18 -8.29 13.09
CA GLY A 89 -6.36 -7.55 12.14
C GLY A 89 -7.18 -6.70 11.16
N THR A 90 -6.50 -5.99 10.27
CA THR A 90 -7.13 -5.11 9.26
C THR A 90 -7.00 -5.69 7.85
N ALA A 91 -7.66 -5.06 6.87
CA ALA A 91 -7.55 -5.46 5.47
C ALA A 91 -6.18 -5.13 4.83
N THR A 92 -5.32 -4.39 5.54
CA THR A 92 -3.98 -3.98 5.11
C THR A 92 -2.92 -4.61 5.99
N PHE A 93 -1.81 -5.08 5.40
CA PHE A 93 -0.66 -5.57 6.16
C PHE A 93 0.38 -4.48 6.45
N THR A 94 0.25 -3.31 5.81
CA THR A 94 0.99 -2.11 6.21
C THR A 94 0.40 -1.58 7.51
N SER A 95 1.21 -1.55 8.57
CA SER A 95 0.85 -0.97 9.87
C SER A 95 1.63 0.31 10.12
N PHE A 96 1.16 1.14 11.05
CA PHE A 96 1.86 2.37 11.44
C PHE A 96 3.25 2.07 12.02
N LEU A 97 3.39 0.93 12.70
CA LEU A 97 4.64 0.50 13.33
C LEU A 97 5.54 -0.35 12.41
N GLY A 98 5.14 -0.55 11.15
CA GLY A 98 5.76 -1.50 10.24
C GLY A 98 5.51 -2.97 10.61
N LEU A 99 5.98 -3.88 9.75
CA LEU A 99 5.86 -5.32 9.97
C LEU A 99 6.63 -5.74 11.23
N ARG A 100 5.91 -6.04 12.30
CA ARG A 100 6.44 -6.66 13.52
C ARG A 100 6.20 -8.17 13.45
N SER A 101 7.13 -8.90 12.83
CA SER A 101 7.11 -10.36 12.81
C SER A 101 7.97 -10.92 13.93
N SER A 102 7.50 -11.98 14.59
CA SER A 102 8.33 -12.77 15.52
C SER A 102 9.51 -13.44 14.84
N GLU A 103 9.46 -13.59 13.51
CA GLU A 103 10.54 -14.14 12.69
C GLU A 103 11.58 -13.06 12.32
N THR A 104 11.24 -11.78 12.46
CA THR A 104 12.18 -10.67 12.26
C THR A 104 12.97 -10.46 13.56
N LEU A 105 14.05 -11.21 13.66
CA LEU A 105 15.01 -11.11 14.75
C LEU A 105 15.73 -9.76 14.70
N ARG A 106 15.65 -8.97 15.77
CA ARG A 106 16.44 -7.74 15.91
C ARG A 106 17.75 -8.07 16.61
N PRO A 107 18.87 -7.43 16.24
CA PRO A 107 20.12 -7.59 16.99
C PRO A 107 19.95 -7.32 18.50
N GLN A 108 19.07 -6.38 18.85
CA GLN A 108 18.76 -6.03 20.24
C GLN A 108 18.12 -7.18 21.04
N ASP A 109 17.42 -8.11 20.38
CA ASP A 109 16.84 -9.28 21.05
C ASP A 109 17.94 -10.25 21.55
N PHE A 110 19.18 -10.08 21.07
CA PHE A 110 20.37 -10.82 21.48
C PHE A 110 21.36 -9.96 22.29
N GLY A 111 20.91 -8.78 22.76
CA GLY A 111 21.76 -7.85 23.51
C GLY A 111 22.79 -7.10 22.67
N VAL A 112 22.71 -7.17 21.34
CA VAL A 112 23.59 -6.39 20.47
C VAL A 112 23.12 -4.94 20.48
N PRO A 113 24.00 -3.97 20.82
CA PRO A 113 23.63 -2.57 20.88
C PRO A 113 23.18 -2.04 19.51
N ARG A 114 22.41 -0.95 19.50
CA ARG A 114 22.08 -0.22 18.28
C ARG A 114 23.38 0.25 17.62
N TRP A 115 23.48 0.08 16.30
CA TRP A 115 24.57 0.69 15.55
C TRP A 115 24.35 2.19 15.48
N GLU A 116 25.33 2.96 15.95
CA GLU A 116 25.37 4.41 15.86
C GLU A 116 26.57 4.82 15.02
N GLY A 117 26.33 5.55 13.93
CA GLY A 117 27.34 6.35 13.25
C GLY A 117 27.11 7.84 13.45
N THR A 118 27.89 8.67 12.78
CA THR A 118 27.57 10.10 12.63
C THR A 118 26.26 10.27 11.84
N PRO A 119 25.59 11.44 11.90
CA PRO A 119 24.41 11.70 11.07
C PRO A 119 24.63 11.42 9.58
N GLU A 120 25.81 11.75 9.05
CA GLU A 120 26.20 11.51 7.66
C GLU A 120 26.33 10.02 7.36
N GLU A 121 26.99 9.25 8.23
CA GLU A 121 27.13 7.79 8.09
C GLU A 121 25.78 7.07 8.18
N ASN A 122 24.91 7.52 9.09
CA ASN A 122 23.56 7.00 9.24
C ASN A 122 22.73 7.28 7.98
N LEU A 123 22.79 8.51 7.44
CA LEU A 123 22.08 8.86 6.21
C LEU A 123 22.63 8.08 4.99
N LEU A 124 23.95 7.91 4.89
CA LEU A 124 24.56 7.07 3.87
C LEU A 124 24.06 5.63 3.95
N THR A 125 23.96 5.07 5.15
CA THR A 125 23.45 3.72 5.38
C THR A 125 21.99 3.58 4.97
N LEU A 126 21.14 4.50 5.43
CA LEU A 126 19.72 4.53 5.05
C LEU A 126 19.55 4.71 3.54
N ARG A 127 20.40 5.50 2.89
CA ARG A 127 20.39 5.65 1.43
C ARG A 127 20.70 4.33 0.72
N GLN A 128 21.67 3.54 1.21
CA GLN A 128 21.94 2.22 0.64
C GLN A 128 20.76 1.26 0.81
N VAL A 129 20.13 1.27 1.99
CA VAL A 129 18.93 0.46 2.25
C VAL A 129 17.79 0.82 1.28
N VAL A 130 17.50 2.11 1.11
CA VAL A 130 16.46 2.56 0.20
C VAL A 130 16.77 2.18 -1.26
N ARG A 131 18.02 2.35 -1.71
CA ARG A 131 18.44 1.94 -3.06
C ARG A 131 18.29 0.44 -3.27
N PHE A 132 18.68 -0.37 -2.28
CA PHE A 132 18.51 -1.82 -2.30
C PHE A 132 17.02 -2.21 -2.45
N LEU A 133 16.11 -1.46 -1.82
CA LEU A 133 14.67 -1.67 -1.90
C LEU A 133 14.00 -1.01 -3.12
N GLY A 134 14.78 -0.51 -4.09
CA GLY A 134 14.27 0.05 -5.35
C GLY A 134 13.90 1.53 -5.30
N GLY A 135 14.18 2.22 -4.19
CA GLY A 135 14.06 3.67 -4.11
C GLY A 135 15.18 4.38 -4.88
N CYS A 136 14.97 5.67 -5.15
CA CYS A 136 15.86 6.53 -5.90
C CYS A 136 16.50 7.56 -4.96
N ASP A 137 15.94 8.76 -4.88
CA ASP A 137 16.54 9.84 -4.10
C ASP A 137 16.20 9.67 -2.63
N VAL A 138 17.09 10.11 -1.74
CA VAL A 138 16.94 9.98 -0.29
C VAL A 138 17.33 11.29 0.36
N GLY A 139 16.48 11.77 1.25
CA GLY A 139 16.71 12.97 2.06
C GLY A 139 16.23 12.75 3.49
N ALA A 140 16.76 13.55 4.41
CA ALA A 140 16.28 13.63 5.78
C ALA A 140 15.84 15.07 6.06
N GLN A 141 14.67 15.23 6.66
CA GLN A 141 14.13 16.52 7.07
C GLN A 141 13.97 16.50 8.59
N GLU A 142 14.47 17.54 9.26
CA GLU A 142 14.21 17.72 10.69
C GLU A 142 12.71 17.99 10.91
N MET A 143 12.13 17.31 11.89
CA MET A 143 10.73 17.42 12.26
C MET A 143 10.59 18.49 13.34
N ASP A 144 9.75 19.48 13.05
CA ASP A 144 9.36 20.53 13.97
C ASP A 144 7.83 20.67 13.99
N SER A 145 7.33 21.66 14.72
CA SER A 145 5.89 21.94 14.82
C SER A 145 5.26 22.35 13.49
N ASP A 146 6.03 22.88 12.53
CA ASP A 146 5.51 23.31 11.24
C ASP A 146 5.41 22.13 10.27
N VAL A 147 6.43 21.26 10.25
CA VAL A 147 6.42 20.00 9.49
C VAL A 147 5.27 19.10 9.94
N PHE A 148 4.95 19.06 11.25
CA PHE A 148 3.84 18.25 11.75
C PHE A 148 2.47 18.71 11.21
N LYS A 149 2.30 19.99 10.87
CA LYS A 149 1.04 20.50 10.27
C LYS A 149 0.76 19.91 8.89
N LEU A 150 1.75 19.30 8.24
CA LEU A 150 1.59 18.61 6.95
C LEU A 150 0.96 17.22 7.11
N PHE A 151 0.87 16.70 8.33
CA PHE A 151 0.25 15.42 8.61
C PHE A 151 -1.25 15.60 8.80
N HIS A 152 -2.03 14.66 8.27
CA HIS A 152 -3.45 14.62 8.55
C HIS A 152 -3.67 14.25 10.03
N GLU A 153 -4.61 14.91 10.70
CA GLU A 153 -4.92 14.69 12.12
C GLU A 153 -5.39 13.25 12.42
N THR A 154 -5.86 12.55 11.39
CA THR A 154 -6.30 11.16 11.48
C THR A 154 -5.73 10.29 10.36
N SER A 155 -5.47 9.02 10.64
CA SER A 155 -5.12 8.04 9.62
C SER A 155 -5.75 6.70 9.97
N GLY A 156 -6.44 6.08 9.00
CA GLY A 156 -7.17 4.83 9.24
C GLY A 156 -8.24 4.92 10.33
N GLY A 157 -8.84 6.10 10.54
CA GLY A 157 -9.82 6.36 11.60
C GLY A 157 -9.24 6.54 13.00
N LYS A 158 -7.91 6.56 13.14
CA LYS A 158 -7.19 6.78 14.41
C LYS A 158 -6.59 8.18 14.44
N GLN A 159 -6.54 8.78 15.62
CA GLN A 159 -5.91 10.09 15.82
C GLN A 159 -4.39 9.97 15.74
N LEU A 160 -3.73 10.80 14.94
CA LEU A 160 -2.28 10.92 14.93
C LEU A 160 -1.84 11.92 15.99
N VAL A 161 -0.95 11.51 16.90
CA VAL A 161 -0.49 12.35 18.02
C VAL A 161 1.03 12.27 18.17
N ILE A 162 1.62 13.38 18.63
CA ILE A 162 2.99 13.41 19.15
C ILE A 162 2.91 13.38 20.67
N GLU A 163 3.56 12.42 21.30
CA GLU A 163 3.58 12.27 22.76
C GLU A 163 5.03 12.08 23.25
N ASP A 164 5.30 12.49 24.50
CA ASP A 164 6.59 12.28 25.16
C ASP A 164 6.69 10.82 25.65
N VAL A 165 6.96 9.93 24.70
CA VAL A 165 7.08 8.49 24.92
C VAL A 165 8.35 7.96 24.29
N ASP A 166 8.83 6.81 24.76
CA ASP A 166 10.08 6.24 24.28
C ASP A 166 9.97 5.52 22.92
N GLU A 167 8.82 4.96 22.61
CA GLU A 167 8.63 4.18 21.39
C GLU A 167 7.33 4.56 20.70
N ALA A 168 7.31 4.42 19.37
CA ALA A 168 6.09 4.59 18.61
C ALA A 168 5.08 3.50 18.98
N ALA A 169 3.81 3.88 19.06
CA ALA A 169 2.72 2.98 19.42
C ALA A 169 1.53 3.14 18.48
N GLU A 170 0.79 2.05 18.31
CA GLU A 170 -0.48 2.01 17.61
C GLU A 170 -1.49 1.37 18.56
N THR A 171 -2.55 2.11 18.88
CA THR A 171 -3.64 1.64 19.73
C THR A 171 -4.92 1.48 18.89
N ALA A 172 -6.03 1.14 19.55
CA ALA A 172 -7.34 1.11 18.89
C ALA A 172 -7.76 2.50 18.36
N THR A 173 -7.31 3.59 19.00
CA THR A 173 -7.79 4.95 18.73
C THR A 173 -6.70 5.94 18.32
N LYS A 174 -5.42 5.64 18.56
CA LYS A 174 -4.29 6.56 18.33
C LYS A 174 -3.13 5.90 17.57
N LEU A 175 -2.43 6.75 16.81
CA LEU A 175 -1.10 6.51 16.26
C LEU A 175 -0.15 7.49 16.94
N VAL A 176 0.86 6.99 17.64
CA VAL A 176 1.74 7.80 18.49
C VAL A 176 3.12 7.90 17.88
N ILE A 177 3.54 9.12 17.53
CA ILE A 177 4.91 9.44 17.15
C ILE A 177 5.64 9.94 18.41
N PRO A 178 6.78 9.36 18.81
CA PRO A 178 7.59 9.86 19.90
C PRO A 178 8.06 11.30 19.65
N ALA A 179 7.95 12.18 20.65
CA ALA A 179 8.46 13.56 20.55
C ALA A 179 9.97 13.62 20.25
N LYS A 180 10.73 12.58 20.65
CA LYS A 180 12.16 12.45 20.34
C LYS A 180 12.47 12.04 18.89
N ALA A 181 11.47 11.69 18.08
CA ALA A 181 11.65 11.35 16.67
C ALA A 181 11.98 12.62 15.87
N LYS A 182 13.28 12.93 15.74
CA LYS A 182 13.74 14.21 15.21
C LYS A 182 13.70 14.34 13.69
N TYR A 183 13.71 13.23 12.94
CA TYR A 183 13.89 13.27 11.49
C TYR A 183 12.85 12.45 10.73
N ILE A 184 12.38 12.99 9.61
CA ILE A 184 11.63 12.28 8.59
C ILE A 184 12.60 11.86 7.50
N LEU A 185 12.71 10.55 7.24
CA LEU A 185 13.40 10.02 6.08
C LEU A 185 12.46 10.02 4.87
N GLN A 186 12.81 10.76 3.84
CA GLN A 186 12.05 10.87 2.60
C GLN A 186 12.80 10.18 1.47
N TRP A 187 12.05 9.54 0.58
CA TRP A 187 12.62 8.91 -0.60
C TRP A 187 11.67 8.98 -1.79
N THR A 188 12.21 8.87 -2.99
CA THR A 188 11.45 8.84 -4.24
C THR A 188 11.52 7.47 -4.89
N ALA A 189 10.49 7.05 -5.61
CA ALA A 189 10.58 5.98 -6.61
C ALA A 189 10.26 6.57 -7.98
N ARG A 190 10.96 6.10 -9.01
CA ARG A 190 10.60 6.41 -10.39
C ARG A 190 9.45 5.48 -10.79
N GLN A 191 8.32 6.08 -11.16
CA GLN A 191 7.21 5.39 -11.81
C GLN A 191 7.52 5.16 -13.29
#